data_AF-A0A947MSZ6-F1
#
_entry.id   AF-A0A947MSZ6-F1
#
_cell.length_a   1.000
_cell.length_b   1.000
_cell.length_c   1.000
_cell.angle_alpha   90.00
_cell.angle_beta   90.00
_cell.angle_gamma   90.00
#
_symmetry.space_group_name_H-M   'P 1'
#
loop_
_entity.id
_entity.type
_entity.pdbx_description
1 polymer ?
#
loop_
_entity_poly.entity_id
_entity_poly.type
_entity_poly.pdbx_seq_one_letter_code
_entity_poly.pdbx_strand_id
1 'polypeptide(L)'
;QPFINLLAFVNPMINLLWLGTIVIFLGSVLLLVPTDFLLGREGAAAGGGTAEPEPAPLPPTGAVSTAKISGGTSAVFAALLLGSALTSAPAAALTDTSPGPEAAHVLDSMRCACESGGERVFDDNRRLTSCDCPYGAAVKRRIALAIPSGATREQQLSFLSAFIEEEPTNERFLLADDVAHRDLMHNTWCVCGCGRKPFSQCPLDCAHAPYWQKLFKVLLVLGYSTAEARAYYVEQINGTMRKAEDPPFTVDQIWLNRESALSWWIPASIGVAAVVVIALTIVIRTRRNAAVPERERDPAETAAVDRFRDDIDDLGV
;
A
#
# COMPACT_ATOMS: atom_id res chain seq x y z
N GLN A 1 -24.99 3.55 -8.91
CA GLN A 1 -23.91 2.64 -9.33
C GLN A 1 -22.55 2.76 -8.57
N PRO A 2 -22.40 3.42 -7.40
CA PRO A 2 -21.09 3.48 -6.72
C PRO A 2 -20.69 2.18 -5.99
N PHE A 3 -21.63 1.28 -5.68
CA PHE A 3 -21.35 0.04 -4.95
C PHE A 3 -20.62 -1.03 -5.78
N ILE A 4 -20.80 -1.04 -7.11
CA ILE A 4 -20.19 -2.05 -7.99
C ILE A 4 -18.68 -1.77 -8.19
N ASN A 5 -18.26 -0.51 -8.15
CA ASN A 5 -16.84 -0.16 -8.27
C ASN A 5 -16.05 -0.43 -6.99
N LEU A 6 -16.70 -0.58 -5.82
CA LEU A 6 -15.99 -0.86 -4.57
C LEU A 6 -15.43 -2.30 -4.52
N LEU A 7 -16.06 -3.24 -5.23
CA LEU A 7 -15.59 -4.63 -5.33
C LEU A 7 -14.44 -4.82 -6.31
N ALA A 8 -14.29 -3.94 -7.30
CA ALA A 8 -13.22 -4.01 -8.30
C ALA A 8 -11.86 -3.50 -7.79
N PHE A 9 -11.83 -2.77 -6.66
CA PHE A 9 -10.64 -2.10 -6.14
C PHE A 9 -9.92 -2.86 -5.01
N VAL A 10 -10.51 -3.95 -4.51
CA VAL A 10 -9.90 -4.78 -3.47
C VAL A 10 -9.11 -5.89 -4.15
N ASN A 11 -7.83 -6.03 -3.78
CA ASN A 11 -6.92 -7.07 -4.25
C ASN A 11 -7.68 -8.41 -4.41
N PRO A 12 -7.66 -9.06 -5.59
CA PRO A 12 -8.49 -10.24 -5.86
C PRO A 12 -8.23 -11.39 -4.86
N MET A 13 -7.03 -11.47 -4.29
CA MET A 13 -6.75 -12.42 -3.20
C MET A 13 -7.57 -12.14 -1.93
N ILE A 14 -7.74 -10.86 -1.58
CA ILE A 14 -8.52 -10.45 -0.41
C ILE A 14 -10.01 -10.73 -0.65
N ASN A 15 -10.53 -10.45 -1.85
CA ASN A 15 -11.91 -10.80 -2.20
C ASN A 15 -12.15 -12.32 -2.17
N LEU A 16 -11.19 -13.12 -2.64
CA LEU A 16 -11.23 -14.58 -2.53
C LEU A 16 -11.23 -15.04 -1.06
N LEU A 17 -10.41 -14.42 -0.22
CA LEU A 17 -10.34 -14.72 1.21
C LEU A 17 -11.66 -14.39 1.93
N TRP A 18 -12.28 -13.25 1.60
CA TRP A 18 -13.60 -12.89 2.11
C TRP A 18 -14.69 -13.84 1.62
N LEU A 19 -14.69 -14.19 0.33
CA LEU A 19 -15.64 -15.16 -0.24
C LEU A 19 -15.50 -16.52 0.46
N GLY A 20 -14.27 -17.00 0.64
CA GLY A 20 -13.99 -18.22 1.39
C GLY A 20 -14.48 -18.16 2.84
N THR A 21 -14.27 -17.03 3.52
CA THR A 21 -14.74 -16.82 4.89
C THR A 21 -16.27 -16.84 4.98
N ILE A 22 -16.97 -16.19 4.03
CA ILE A 22 -18.44 -16.19 3.95
C ILE A 22 -18.97 -17.61 3.69
N VAL A 23 -18.35 -18.36 2.77
CA VAL A 23 -18.74 -19.74 2.46
C VAL A 23 -18.54 -20.66 3.67
N ILE A 24 -17.39 -20.55 4.37
CA ILE A 24 -17.14 -21.33 5.59
C ILE A 24 -18.13 -20.95 6.69
N PHE A 25 -18.43 -19.66 6.86
CA PHE A 25 -19.41 -19.19 7.83
C PHE A 25 -20.81 -19.73 7.52
N LEU A 26 -21.28 -19.63 6.28
CA LEU A 26 -22.57 -20.18 5.84
C LEU A 26 -22.62 -21.70 6.01
N GLY A 27 -21.55 -22.42 5.65
CA GLY A 27 -21.44 -23.86 5.86
C GLY A 27 -21.49 -24.24 7.33
N SER A 28 -20.82 -23.47 8.20
CA SER A 28 -20.83 -23.67 9.65
C SER A 28 -22.20 -23.41 10.25
N VAL A 29 -22.89 -22.36 9.80
CA VAL A 29 -24.28 -22.07 10.19
C VAL A 29 -25.21 -23.20 9.74
N LEU A 30 -25.09 -23.67 8.49
CA LEU A 30 -25.88 -24.80 7.96
C LEU A 30 -25.66 -26.09 8.77
N LEU A 31 -24.43 -26.39 9.18
CA LEU A 31 -24.13 -27.55 10.02
C LEU A 31 -24.65 -27.42 11.46
N LEU A 32 -24.87 -26.19 11.93
CA LEU A 32 -25.45 -25.91 13.25
C LEU A 32 -26.98 -25.93 13.24
N VAL A 33 -27.63 -25.84 12.07
CA VAL A 33 -29.08 -26.01 11.95
C VAL A 33 -29.42 -27.49 12.17
N PRO A 34 -30.24 -27.83 13.18
CA PRO A 34 -30.65 -29.21 13.40
C PRO A 34 -31.37 -29.73 12.15
N THR A 35 -30.99 -30.93 11.69
CA THR A 35 -31.52 -31.59 10.49
C THR A 35 -33.05 -31.68 10.48
N ASP A 36 -33.66 -31.74 11.66
CA ASP A 36 -35.10 -31.79 11.87
C ASP A 36 -35.82 -30.54 11.35
N PHE A 37 -35.11 -29.40 11.31
CA PHE A 37 -35.62 -28.14 10.77
C PHE A 37 -35.49 -28.06 9.24
N LEU A 38 -34.52 -28.76 8.65
CA LEU A 38 -34.33 -28.85 7.19
C LEU A 38 -35.21 -29.92 6.55
N LEU A 39 -35.57 -30.97 7.30
CA LEU A 39 -36.48 -32.04 6.87
C LEU A 39 -37.95 -31.77 7.28
N GLY A 40 -38.21 -30.68 7.98
CA GLY A 40 -39.48 -30.42 8.65
C GLY A 40 -40.51 -29.60 7.87
N ARG A 41 -40.85 -29.98 6.63
CA ARG A 41 -42.20 -29.66 6.05
C ARG A 41 -42.58 -30.35 4.74
N GLU A 42 -42.12 -31.57 4.46
CA GLU A 42 -42.67 -32.37 3.34
C GLU A 42 -43.53 -33.51 3.89
N GLY A 43 -44.69 -33.12 4.42
CA GLY A 43 -45.69 -34.03 4.95
C GLY A 43 -47.10 -33.50 4.75
N ALA A 44 -47.41 -32.92 3.58
CA ALA A 44 -48.78 -32.70 3.10
C ALA A 44 -48.78 -32.16 1.66
N ALA A 45 -48.64 -33.04 0.67
CA ALA A 45 -49.34 -32.97 -0.63
C ALA A 45 -48.74 -34.01 -1.59
N ALA A 46 -49.21 -35.25 -1.48
CA ALA A 46 -49.23 -36.13 -2.63
C ALA A 46 -50.26 -35.56 -3.62
N GLY A 47 -49.86 -35.27 -4.86
CA GLY A 47 -50.81 -34.81 -5.86
C GLY A 47 -50.23 -34.32 -7.18
N GLY A 48 -49.62 -35.24 -7.95
CA GLY A 48 -49.82 -35.28 -9.40
C GLY A 48 -48.86 -34.51 -10.31
N GLY A 49 -48.35 -35.23 -11.32
CA GLY A 49 -48.30 -34.71 -12.69
C GLY A 49 -46.93 -34.29 -13.22
N THR A 50 -46.25 -35.25 -13.87
CA THR A 50 -45.62 -35.14 -15.20
C THR A 50 -44.92 -33.82 -15.60
N ALA A 51 -43.61 -33.87 -15.80
CA ALA A 51 -42.96 -33.64 -17.10
C ALA A 51 -41.43 -33.65 -16.93
N GLU A 52 -40.79 -34.52 -17.69
CA GLU A 52 -39.35 -34.68 -17.85
C GLU A 52 -38.80 -33.56 -18.77
N PRO A 53 -37.78 -32.78 -18.35
CA PRO A 53 -37.05 -31.92 -19.26
C PRO A 53 -35.67 -32.49 -19.60
N GLU A 54 -35.47 -32.59 -20.90
CA GLU A 54 -34.26 -32.90 -21.66
C GLU A 54 -33.07 -31.96 -21.33
N PRO A 55 -31.82 -32.47 -21.27
CA PRO A 55 -30.65 -31.67 -20.91
C PRO A 55 -30.08 -30.89 -22.10
N ALA A 56 -30.01 -29.56 -21.97
CA ALA A 56 -29.35 -28.68 -22.93
C ALA A 56 -27.84 -28.49 -22.63
N PRO A 57 -27.00 -28.28 -23.66
CA PRO A 57 -25.55 -28.44 -23.58
C PRO A 57 -24.80 -27.20 -23.07
N LEU A 58 -23.61 -27.46 -22.52
CA LEU A 58 -22.64 -26.49 -21.98
C LEU A 58 -22.09 -25.53 -23.05
N PRO A 59 -21.84 -24.24 -22.70
CA PRO A 59 -21.15 -23.31 -23.59
C PRO A 59 -19.62 -23.54 -23.62
N PRO A 60 -18.95 -23.21 -24.73
CA PRO A 60 -17.51 -23.41 -24.90
C PRO A 60 -16.68 -22.41 -24.07
N THR A 61 -15.64 -22.92 -23.43
CA THR A 61 -14.52 -22.17 -22.87
C THR A 61 -13.72 -21.48 -23.98
N GLY A 62 -13.88 -20.17 -24.10
CA GLY A 62 -13.07 -19.33 -24.99
C GLY A 62 -11.64 -19.16 -24.46
N ALA A 63 -10.68 -19.43 -25.35
CA ALA A 63 -9.25 -19.32 -25.11
C ALA A 63 -8.79 -17.88 -24.80
N VAL A 64 -7.92 -17.76 -23.80
CA VAL A 64 -7.17 -16.53 -23.52
C VAL A 64 -6.04 -16.41 -24.55
N SER A 65 -6.14 -15.40 -25.41
CA SER A 65 -5.12 -15.03 -26.39
C SER A 65 -3.95 -14.32 -25.70
N THR A 66 -2.78 -14.93 -25.74
CA THR A 66 -1.49 -14.30 -25.42
C THR A 66 -1.04 -13.47 -26.61
N ALA A 67 -1.31 -12.16 -26.59
CA ALA A 67 -0.71 -11.21 -27.52
C ALA A 67 0.58 -10.62 -26.92
N LYS A 68 1.68 -10.92 -27.59
CA LYS A 68 3.02 -10.36 -27.38
C LYS A 68 2.99 -8.84 -27.54
N ILE A 69 3.53 -8.12 -26.57
CA ILE A 69 3.98 -6.74 -26.74
C ILE A 69 5.51 -6.78 -26.74
N SER A 70 6.08 -6.69 -27.94
CA SER A 70 7.49 -6.46 -28.18
C SER A 70 7.62 -5.26 -29.11
N GLY A 71 8.46 -4.30 -28.74
CA GLY A 71 8.95 -3.27 -29.66
C GLY A 71 8.87 -1.88 -29.07
N GLY A 72 10.03 -1.23 -28.91
CA GLY A 72 10.07 0.21 -28.70
C GLY A 72 11.29 0.84 -28.03
N THR A 73 12.42 0.15 -27.87
CA THR A 73 13.69 0.81 -27.47
C THR A 73 14.50 1.15 -28.70
N SER A 74 14.52 2.43 -29.11
CA SER A 74 15.65 3.10 -29.80
C SER A 74 15.21 4.47 -30.30
N ALA A 75 15.65 5.55 -29.65
CA ALA A 75 15.98 6.86 -30.27
C ALA A 75 16.18 7.95 -29.21
N VAL A 76 17.10 7.80 -28.26
CA VAL A 76 17.59 8.94 -27.45
C VAL A 76 19.08 8.72 -27.13
N PHE A 77 19.95 8.81 -28.13
CA PHE A 77 21.41 8.80 -27.89
C PHE A 77 22.22 9.71 -28.82
N ALA A 78 21.57 10.63 -29.55
CA ALA A 78 22.25 11.49 -30.54
C ALA A 78 22.37 12.97 -30.13
N ALA A 79 22.02 13.36 -28.89
CA ALA A 79 22.03 14.77 -28.47
C ALA A 79 23.17 15.17 -27.50
N LEU A 80 24.09 14.26 -27.15
CA LEU A 80 25.07 14.47 -26.06
C LEU A 80 26.50 14.84 -26.50
N LEU A 81 26.75 15.14 -27.78
CA LEU A 81 28.13 15.33 -28.28
C LEU A 81 28.52 16.74 -28.76
N LEU A 82 27.76 17.79 -28.44
CA LEU A 82 28.00 19.13 -29.02
C LEU A 82 28.16 20.30 -28.02
N GLY A 83 28.59 20.04 -26.79
CA GLY A 83 28.67 21.08 -25.74
C GLY A 83 29.97 21.14 -24.94
N SER A 84 31.14 21.09 -25.57
CA SER A 84 32.44 21.21 -24.86
C SER A 84 33.30 22.34 -25.40
N ALA A 85 32.88 23.59 -25.20
CA ALA A 85 33.73 24.76 -25.35
C ALA A 85 33.34 25.83 -24.32
N LEU A 86 33.60 25.54 -23.05
CA LEU A 86 33.51 26.53 -21.97
C LEU A 86 34.88 27.20 -21.81
N THR A 87 34.94 28.42 -22.29
CA THR A 87 35.99 29.42 -22.04
C THR A 87 36.15 29.64 -20.54
N SER A 88 37.35 29.40 -20.03
CA SER A 88 37.75 29.67 -18.66
C SER A 88 37.76 31.18 -18.40
N ALA A 89 36.66 31.71 -17.86
CA ALA A 89 36.61 33.06 -17.34
C ALA A 89 37.53 33.20 -16.11
N PRO A 90 38.24 34.34 -15.96
CA PRO A 90 39.12 34.56 -14.82
C PRO A 90 38.31 34.58 -13.53
N ALA A 91 38.84 33.91 -12.50
CA ALA A 91 38.27 33.85 -11.17
C ALA A 91 38.24 35.26 -10.56
N ALA A 92 37.11 35.97 -10.72
CA ALA A 92 36.82 37.17 -9.95
C ALA A 92 36.93 36.79 -8.46
N ALA A 93 37.75 37.54 -7.73
CA ALA A 93 37.93 37.38 -6.31
C ALA A 93 36.57 37.45 -5.62
N LEU A 94 36.10 36.31 -5.10
CA LEU A 94 34.85 36.24 -4.36
C LEU A 94 35.02 36.96 -3.04
N THR A 95 34.61 38.22 -3.05
CA THR A 95 34.32 38.98 -1.84
C THR A 95 33.30 38.22 -1.01
N ASP A 96 33.60 38.14 0.28
CA ASP A 96 32.85 37.57 1.40
C ASP A 96 31.37 37.28 1.08
N THR A 97 31.11 36.07 0.58
CA THR A 97 29.78 35.61 0.18
C THR A 97 29.14 34.93 1.39
N SER A 98 28.84 35.73 2.42
CA SER A 98 27.97 35.25 3.48
C SER A 98 26.64 34.84 2.83
N PRO A 99 26.17 33.60 3.01
CA PRO A 99 24.92 33.15 2.42
C PRO A 99 23.76 34.04 2.88
N GLY A 100 22.86 34.37 1.95
CA GLY A 100 21.60 35.02 2.29
C GLY A 100 20.75 34.15 3.23
N PRO A 101 19.72 34.71 3.90
CA PRO A 101 18.91 33.96 4.86
C PRO A 101 18.21 32.74 4.24
N GLU A 102 17.82 32.82 2.96
CA GLU A 102 17.22 31.70 2.22
C GLU A 102 18.22 30.54 2.03
N ALA A 103 19.45 30.86 1.60
CA ALA A 103 20.51 29.86 1.49
C ALA A 103 20.88 29.29 2.87
N ALA A 104 20.91 30.11 3.92
CA ALA A 104 21.19 29.67 5.27
C ALA A 104 20.16 28.63 5.78
N HIS A 105 18.88 28.82 5.49
CA HIS A 105 17.84 27.85 5.82
C HIS A 105 18.08 26.50 5.12
N VAL A 106 18.37 26.52 3.82
CA VAL A 106 18.68 25.29 3.06
C VAL A 106 19.92 24.59 3.61
N LEU A 107 20.97 25.34 3.94
CA LEU A 107 22.20 24.79 4.51
C LEU A 107 21.97 24.15 5.89
N ASP A 108 21.06 24.70 6.69
CA ASP A 108 20.73 24.14 8.02
C ASP A 108 19.92 22.83 7.93
N SER A 109 19.13 22.70 6.86
CA SER A 109 18.40 21.48 6.50
C SER A 109 19.27 20.44 5.77
N MET A 110 20.60 20.57 5.80
CA MET A 110 21.54 19.62 5.16
C MET A 110 22.55 19.02 6.16
N ARG A 111 22.89 17.74 5.99
CA ARG A 111 23.96 17.01 6.70
C ARG A 111 25.33 17.51 6.27
N CYS A 112 26.28 17.51 7.17
CA CYS A 112 27.69 17.63 6.81
C CYS A 112 28.12 16.34 6.10
N ALA A 113 28.79 16.45 4.96
CA ALA A 113 29.49 15.33 4.36
C ALA A 113 30.94 15.70 4.07
N CYS A 114 31.84 14.79 4.43
CA CYS A 114 33.27 14.95 4.26
C CYS A 114 33.83 13.74 3.53
N GLU A 115 34.87 13.97 2.75
CA GLU A 115 35.63 12.89 2.13
C GLU A 115 36.61 12.30 3.15
N SER A 116 36.55 10.99 3.34
CA SER A 116 37.46 10.22 4.18
C SER A 116 37.85 8.95 3.45
N GLY A 117 39.13 8.79 3.10
CA GLY A 117 39.60 7.61 2.37
C GLY A 117 39.04 7.46 0.95
N GLY A 118 38.63 8.58 0.32
CA GLY A 118 38.03 8.56 -1.03
C GLY A 118 36.53 8.27 -1.05
N GLU A 119 35.91 7.99 0.10
CA GLU A 119 34.46 7.84 0.23
C GLU A 119 33.84 9.05 0.93
N ARG A 120 32.58 9.35 0.60
CA ARG A 120 31.80 10.40 1.26
C ARG A 120 31.12 9.84 2.50
N VAL A 121 31.50 10.36 3.65
CA VAL A 121 30.88 10.04 4.94
C VAL A 121 29.92 11.17 5.30
N PHE A 122 28.66 10.82 5.55
CA PHE A 122 27.61 11.74 5.98
C PHE A 122 27.48 11.67 7.50
N ASP A 123 27.49 12.82 8.17
CA ASP A 123 27.33 12.93 9.62
C ASP A 123 25.91 13.40 9.94
N ASP A 124 25.11 12.52 10.56
CA ASP A 124 23.72 12.76 10.90
C ASP A 124 23.54 13.79 12.02
N ASN A 125 24.60 14.03 12.81
CA ASN A 125 24.58 14.94 13.96
C ASN A 125 25.15 16.33 13.63
N ARG A 126 25.80 16.49 12.47
CA ARG A 126 26.38 17.77 12.06
C ARG A 126 25.65 18.35 10.85
N ARG A 127 25.31 19.63 10.95
CA ARG A 127 24.71 20.39 9.85
C ARG A 127 25.78 20.92 8.91
N LEU A 128 25.42 21.12 7.64
CA LEU A 128 26.31 21.65 6.61
C LEU A 128 26.78 23.07 6.94
N THR A 129 25.97 23.87 7.63
CA THR A 129 26.35 25.19 8.19
C THR A 129 27.63 25.10 9.03
N SER A 130 27.70 24.13 9.94
CA SER A 130 28.83 23.84 10.84
C SER A 130 29.93 22.95 10.25
N CYS A 131 29.87 22.66 8.95
CA CYS A 131 30.76 21.71 8.29
C CYS A 131 32.01 22.41 7.72
N ASP A 132 33.18 22.13 8.28
CA ASP A 132 34.42 22.85 7.93
C ASP A 132 35.36 22.06 6.99
N CYS A 133 34.97 20.85 6.59
CA CYS A 133 35.79 20.09 5.65
C CYS A 133 35.73 20.68 4.22
N PRO A 134 36.78 20.45 3.39
CA PRO A 134 36.88 21.07 2.06
C PRO A 134 35.66 20.82 1.16
N TYR A 135 35.12 19.59 1.18
CA TYR A 135 33.94 19.23 0.42
C TYR A 135 32.69 20.01 0.90
N GLY A 136 32.43 20.02 2.22
CA GLY A 136 31.32 20.78 2.81
C GLY A 136 31.40 22.29 2.51
N ALA A 137 32.61 22.87 2.53
CA ALA A 137 32.84 24.26 2.15
C ALA A 137 32.52 24.52 0.66
N ALA A 138 32.88 23.59 -0.24
CA ALA A 138 32.54 23.68 -1.66
C ALA A 138 31.02 23.61 -1.90
N VAL A 139 30.31 22.70 -1.23
CA VAL A 139 28.84 22.60 -1.30
C VAL A 139 28.19 23.87 -0.75
N LYS A 140 28.64 24.37 0.42
CA LYS A 140 28.15 25.65 0.99
C LYS A 140 28.26 26.79 0.00
N ARG A 141 29.43 26.95 -0.63
CA ARG A 141 29.67 28.00 -1.63
C ARG A 141 28.78 27.84 -2.85
N ARG A 142 28.60 26.60 -3.34
CA ARG A 142 27.72 26.33 -4.49
C ARG A 142 26.27 26.74 -4.21
N ILE A 143 25.76 26.38 -3.04
CA ILE A 143 24.39 26.72 -2.61
C ILE A 143 24.25 28.23 -2.44
N ALA A 144 25.22 28.89 -1.77
CA ALA A 144 25.21 30.33 -1.57
C ALA A 144 25.23 31.13 -2.89
N LEU A 145 25.91 30.61 -3.92
CA LEU A 145 25.93 31.24 -5.25
C LEU A 145 24.66 30.99 -6.06
N ALA A 146 24.02 29.84 -5.88
CA ALA A 146 22.86 29.43 -6.67
C ALA A 146 21.52 29.88 -6.07
N ILE A 147 21.46 30.09 -4.76
CA ILE A 147 20.28 30.61 -4.05
C ILE A 147 20.57 32.06 -3.64
N PRO A 148 20.22 33.05 -4.49
CA PRO A 148 20.41 34.45 -4.14
C PRO A 148 19.51 34.87 -2.97
N SER A 149 19.88 35.93 -2.27
CA SER A 149 19.02 36.54 -1.25
C SER A 149 17.67 36.94 -1.86
N GLY A 150 16.58 36.59 -1.19
CA GLY A 150 15.21 36.79 -1.69
C GLY A 150 14.74 35.76 -2.73
N ALA A 151 15.47 34.65 -2.92
CA ALA A 151 15.02 33.57 -3.80
C ALA A 151 13.68 32.98 -3.34
N THR A 152 12.74 32.82 -4.28
CA THR A 152 11.43 32.22 -3.97
C THR A 152 11.57 30.73 -3.65
N ARG A 153 10.56 30.13 -3.00
CA ARG A 153 10.56 28.69 -2.70
C ARG A 153 10.65 27.84 -3.98
N GLU A 154 10.03 28.29 -5.08
CA GLU A 154 10.09 27.62 -6.38
C GLU A 154 11.50 27.68 -6.99
N GLN A 155 12.21 28.80 -6.84
CA GLN A 155 13.60 28.91 -7.29
C GLN A 155 14.52 28.00 -6.47
N GLN A 156 14.32 27.94 -5.15
CA GLN A 156 15.05 27.03 -4.28
C GLN A 156 14.75 25.56 -4.62
N LEU A 157 13.49 25.22 -4.91
CA LEU A 157 13.05 23.90 -5.34
C LEU A 157 13.69 23.48 -6.65
N SER A 158 13.71 24.37 -7.64
CA SER A 158 14.34 24.13 -8.94
C SER A 158 15.85 23.85 -8.76
N PHE A 159 16.53 24.67 -7.97
CA PHE A 159 17.95 24.47 -7.67
C PHE A 159 18.22 23.14 -6.94
N LEU A 160 17.50 22.85 -5.85
CA LEU A 160 17.73 21.63 -5.08
C LEU A 160 17.40 20.36 -5.87
N SER A 161 16.38 20.41 -6.74
CA SER A 161 16.06 19.30 -7.63
C SER A 161 17.20 19.05 -8.61
N ALA A 162 17.72 20.10 -9.26
CA ALA A 162 18.87 20.00 -10.15
C ALA A 162 20.14 19.51 -9.42
N PHE A 163 20.36 19.96 -8.18
CA PHE A 163 21.48 19.53 -7.34
C PHE A 163 21.46 18.03 -7.04
N ILE A 164 20.27 17.43 -6.89
CA ILE A 164 20.11 15.97 -6.68
C ILE A 164 20.22 15.20 -8.00
N GLU A 165 19.73 15.76 -9.10
CA GLU A 165 19.79 15.14 -10.43
C GLU A 165 21.23 15.02 -10.94
N GLU A 166 22.06 16.02 -10.68
CA GLU A 166 23.47 16.02 -11.07
C GLU A 166 24.25 14.88 -10.41
N GLU A 167 23.99 14.62 -9.14
CA GLU A 167 24.62 13.52 -8.43
C GLU A 167 23.63 12.87 -7.44
N PRO A 168 23.15 11.65 -7.69
CA PRO A 168 22.11 11.02 -6.87
C PRO A 168 22.48 10.86 -5.39
N THR A 169 23.78 10.80 -5.05
CA THR A 169 24.20 10.75 -3.64
C THR A 169 23.91 12.04 -2.89
N ASN A 170 23.65 13.15 -3.61
CA ASN A 170 23.35 14.43 -2.99
C ASN A 170 22.03 14.44 -2.23
N GLU A 171 21.11 13.52 -2.54
CA GLU A 171 19.90 13.31 -1.75
C GLU A 171 20.21 13.02 -0.27
N ARG A 172 21.36 12.39 0.03
CA ARG A 172 21.79 12.07 1.39
C ARG A 172 22.20 13.30 2.20
N PHE A 173 22.45 14.44 1.55
CA PHE A 173 22.62 15.69 2.28
C PHE A 173 21.32 16.12 2.94
N LEU A 174 20.16 15.81 2.38
CA LEU A 174 18.91 16.37 2.85
C LEU A 174 18.49 15.80 4.22
N LEU A 175 18.27 16.68 5.20
CA LEU A 175 17.66 16.37 6.49
C LEU A 175 16.16 16.70 6.44
N ALA A 176 15.40 15.86 5.75
CA ALA A 176 13.94 15.91 5.83
C ALA A 176 13.46 15.27 7.14
N ASP A 177 12.29 15.72 7.65
CA ASP A 177 11.59 15.03 8.73
C ASP A 177 11.18 13.62 8.26
N ASP A 178 11.81 12.59 8.82
CA ASP A 178 11.58 11.19 8.46
C ASP A 178 10.13 10.74 8.66
N VAL A 179 9.42 11.30 9.66
CA VAL A 179 8.01 10.98 9.92
C VAL A 179 7.13 11.60 8.83
N ALA A 180 7.36 12.88 8.52
CA ALA A 180 6.64 13.57 7.46
C ALA A 180 6.93 12.94 6.08
N HIS A 181 8.18 12.57 5.80
CA HIS A 181 8.54 11.89 4.56
C HIS A 181 7.87 10.53 4.47
N ARG A 182 7.94 9.71 5.53
CA ARG A 182 7.25 8.42 5.59
C ARG A 182 5.74 8.57 5.40
N ASP A 183 5.12 9.58 5.99
CA ASP A 183 3.70 9.88 5.78
C ASP A 183 3.39 10.15 4.30
N LEU A 184 4.22 10.93 3.60
CA LEU A 184 4.09 11.13 2.16
C LEU A 184 4.24 9.82 1.39
N MET A 185 5.20 8.97 1.77
CA MET A 185 5.52 7.71 1.06
C MET A 185 4.45 6.64 1.22
N HIS A 186 3.84 6.55 2.40
CA HIS A 186 2.87 5.51 2.73
C HIS A 186 1.43 5.95 2.50
N ASN A 187 1.13 7.25 2.58
CA ASN A 187 -0.23 7.75 2.49
C ASN A 187 -0.52 8.56 1.22
N THR A 188 0.40 8.63 0.25
CA THR A 188 0.14 9.32 -1.03
C THR A 188 0.15 8.32 -2.18
N TRP A 189 -0.93 8.29 -2.96
CA TRP A 189 -1.10 7.38 -4.10
C TRP A 189 -0.24 7.84 -5.27
N CYS A 190 0.54 6.95 -5.86
CA CYS A 190 1.15 7.20 -7.17
C CYS A 190 0.06 7.12 -8.24
N VAL A 191 -0.04 8.18 -9.05
CA VAL A 191 -0.96 8.26 -10.19
C VAL A 191 -0.31 7.71 -11.48
N CYS A 192 0.83 7.05 -11.35
CA CYS A 192 1.53 6.40 -12.45
C CYS A 192 0.75 5.18 -12.97
N GLY A 193 0.98 4.83 -14.24
CA GLY A 193 0.29 3.71 -14.92
C GLY A 193 0.50 2.31 -14.31
N CYS A 194 1.33 2.15 -13.28
CA CYS A 194 1.53 0.88 -12.56
C CYS A 194 0.42 0.55 -11.54
N GLY A 195 -0.68 1.32 -11.58
CA GLY A 195 -1.83 1.18 -10.71
C GLY A 195 -1.77 2.13 -9.52
N ARG A 196 -2.94 2.34 -8.94
CA ARG A 196 -3.17 3.21 -7.79
C ARG A 196 -2.67 2.56 -6.50
N LYS A 197 -1.39 2.79 -6.17
CA LYS A 197 -0.72 2.25 -4.98
C LYS A 197 0.06 3.36 -4.28
N PRO A 198 0.29 3.29 -2.95
CA PRO A 198 1.15 4.25 -2.29
C PRO A 198 2.59 4.19 -2.82
N PHE A 199 3.30 5.33 -2.81
CA PHE A 199 4.67 5.44 -3.34
C PHE A 199 5.67 4.41 -2.78
N SER A 200 5.51 4.04 -1.51
CA SER A 200 6.30 2.98 -0.84
C SER A 200 6.11 1.58 -1.44
N GLN A 201 5.03 1.35 -2.18
CA GLN A 201 4.69 0.07 -2.82
C GLN A 201 4.88 0.11 -4.34
N CYS A 202 5.34 1.23 -4.90
CA CYS A 202 5.67 1.31 -6.32
C CYS A 202 6.96 0.51 -6.59
N PRO A 203 6.99 -0.27 -7.67
CA PRO A 203 8.19 -0.99 -8.05
C PRO A 203 9.29 0.00 -8.48
N LEU A 204 10.56 -0.39 -8.31
CA LEU A 204 11.72 0.47 -8.58
C LEU A 204 11.88 0.85 -10.05
N ASP A 205 11.29 0.08 -10.96
CA ASP A 205 11.25 0.35 -12.41
C ASP A 205 10.24 1.43 -12.80
N CYS A 206 9.35 1.85 -11.88
CA CYS A 206 8.45 2.96 -12.09
C CYS A 206 9.23 4.28 -12.06
N ALA A 207 9.65 4.83 -13.21
CA ALA A 207 10.43 6.07 -13.28
C ALA A 207 9.85 7.25 -12.47
N HIS A 208 8.52 7.32 -12.35
CA HIS A 208 7.84 8.39 -11.63
C HIS A 208 7.99 8.29 -10.11
N ALA A 209 8.05 7.07 -9.56
CA ALA A 209 8.11 6.88 -8.11
C ALA A 209 9.42 7.41 -7.51
N PRO A 210 10.63 6.98 -7.92
CA PRO A 210 11.89 7.50 -7.41
C PRO A 210 12.03 9.02 -7.56
N TYR A 211 11.53 9.59 -8.66
CA TYR A 211 11.51 11.04 -8.85
C TYR A 211 10.73 11.75 -7.73
N TRP A 212 9.49 11.34 -7.47
CA TRP A 212 8.67 11.96 -6.42
C TRP A 212 9.17 11.65 -5.02
N GLN A 213 9.69 10.44 -4.77
CA GLN A 213 10.28 10.09 -3.48
C GLN A 213 11.39 11.07 -3.07
N LYS A 214 12.24 11.46 -4.04
CA LYS A 214 13.30 12.49 -3.88
C LYS A 214 12.71 13.89 -3.74
N LEU A 215 11.78 14.25 -4.62
CA LEU A 215 11.17 15.58 -4.63
C LEU A 215 10.42 15.89 -3.33
N PHE A 216 9.75 14.90 -2.73
CA PHE A 216 9.11 15.08 -1.43
C PHE A 216 10.11 15.40 -0.32
N LYS A 217 11.32 14.83 -0.33
CA LYS A 217 12.36 15.23 0.62
C LYS A 217 12.77 16.68 0.41
N VAL A 218 12.93 17.10 -0.85
CA VAL A 218 13.27 18.49 -1.20
C VAL A 218 12.20 19.45 -0.68
N LEU A 219 10.92 19.15 -0.94
CA LEU A 219 9.80 19.96 -0.47
C LEU A 219 9.80 20.09 1.06
N LEU A 220 9.99 18.98 1.79
CA LEU A 220 10.08 19.01 3.26
C LEU A 220 11.28 19.83 3.76
N VAL A 221 12.45 19.72 3.11
CA VAL A 221 13.64 20.52 3.42
C VAL A 221 13.42 22.02 3.22
N LEU A 222 12.59 22.39 2.23
CA LEU A 222 12.18 23.78 1.96
C LEU A 222 11.04 24.26 2.86
N GLY A 223 10.66 23.48 3.87
CA GLY A 223 9.65 23.84 4.87
C GLY A 223 8.20 23.63 4.42
N TYR A 224 7.95 22.89 3.33
CA TYR A 224 6.58 22.51 2.96
C TYR A 224 6.05 21.52 4.00
N SER A 225 4.80 21.72 4.43
CA SER A 225 4.05 20.71 5.17
C SER A 225 3.69 19.51 4.28
N THR A 226 3.31 18.38 4.89
CA THR A 226 2.86 17.20 4.11
C THR A 226 1.61 17.50 3.28
N ALA A 227 0.74 18.39 3.75
CA ALA A 227 -0.44 18.84 3.00
C ALA A 227 -0.05 19.68 1.78
N GLU A 228 0.84 20.66 1.94
CA GLU A 228 1.34 21.48 0.82
C GLU A 228 2.13 20.64 -0.18
N ALA A 229 2.95 19.69 0.28
CA ALA A 229 3.70 18.79 -0.61
C ALA A 229 2.76 17.91 -1.45
N ARG A 230 1.66 17.42 -0.87
CA ARG A 230 0.60 16.72 -1.63
C ARG A 230 -0.13 17.63 -2.60
N ALA A 231 -0.44 18.86 -2.19
CA ALA A 231 -1.06 19.84 -3.09
C ALA A 231 -0.16 20.14 -4.30
N TYR A 232 1.14 20.34 -4.06
CA TYR A 232 2.14 20.50 -5.12
C TYR A 232 2.20 19.27 -6.04
N TYR A 233 2.15 18.05 -5.48
CA TYR A 233 2.09 16.82 -6.26
C TYR A 233 0.85 16.76 -7.17
N VAL A 234 -0.33 17.06 -6.64
CA VAL A 234 -1.58 17.11 -7.42
C VAL A 234 -1.50 18.12 -8.55
N GLU A 235 -0.99 19.31 -8.26
CA GLU A 235 -0.83 20.37 -9.25
C GLU A 235 0.05 19.91 -10.41
N GLN A 236 1.22 19.33 -10.10
CA GLN A 236 2.15 18.84 -11.11
C GLN A 236 1.57 17.70 -11.96
N ILE A 237 0.87 16.72 -11.35
CA ILE A 237 0.22 15.64 -12.12
C ILE A 237 -0.89 16.19 -13.01
N ASN A 238 -1.72 17.10 -12.48
CA ASN A 238 -2.82 17.69 -13.24
C ASN A 238 -2.31 18.49 -14.44
N GLY A 239 -1.11 19.07 -14.34
CA GLY A 239 -0.43 19.76 -15.44
C GLY A 239 0.26 18.84 -16.44
N THR A 240 0.76 17.67 -16.02
CA THR A 240 1.66 16.83 -16.85
C THR A 240 1.06 15.52 -17.35
N MET A 241 0.23 14.85 -16.55
CA MET A 241 -0.25 13.49 -16.84
C MET A 241 -1.74 13.40 -17.17
N ARG A 242 -2.50 14.44 -16.85
CA ARG A 242 -3.94 14.46 -17.04
C ARG A 242 -4.27 14.66 -18.52
N LYS A 243 -5.15 13.82 -19.07
CA LYS A 243 -5.78 14.10 -20.37
C LYS A 243 -6.80 15.22 -20.20
N ALA A 244 -6.96 16.09 -21.20
CA ALA A 244 -7.86 17.24 -21.11
C ALA A 244 -9.32 16.88 -20.74
N GLU A 245 -9.74 15.63 -21.01
CA GLU A 245 -11.09 15.13 -20.77
C GLU A 245 -11.30 14.58 -19.35
N ASP A 246 -10.23 14.24 -18.62
CA ASP A 246 -10.34 13.66 -17.28
C ASP A 246 -10.53 14.76 -16.22
N PRO A 247 -11.38 14.55 -15.19
CA PRO A 247 -11.51 15.49 -14.09
C PRO A 247 -10.16 15.64 -13.36
N PRO A 248 -9.83 16.84 -12.85
CA PRO A 248 -8.59 17.04 -12.11
C PRO A 248 -8.57 16.18 -10.85
N PHE A 249 -7.40 15.62 -10.54
CA PHE A 249 -7.16 14.98 -9.26
C PHE A 249 -7.31 16.02 -8.14
N THR A 250 -7.89 15.61 -7.02
CA THR A 250 -7.94 16.41 -5.79
C THR A 250 -7.01 15.81 -4.73
N VAL A 251 -6.59 16.63 -3.76
CA VAL A 251 -5.73 16.17 -2.66
C VAL A 251 -6.38 15.02 -1.90
N ASP A 252 -7.69 15.07 -1.66
CA ASP A 252 -8.42 14.01 -0.95
C ASP A 252 -8.48 12.69 -1.71
N GLN A 253 -8.40 12.71 -3.05
CA GLN A 253 -8.40 11.50 -3.87
C GLN A 253 -7.05 10.79 -3.89
N ILE A 254 -5.95 11.54 -3.80
CA ILE A 254 -4.60 10.97 -3.78
C ILE A 254 -4.14 10.63 -2.36
N TRP A 255 -4.78 11.21 -1.35
CA TRP A 255 -4.47 10.91 0.04
C TRP A 255 -5.16 9.62 0.44
N LEU A 256 -4.36 8.64 0.87
CA LEU A 256 -4.82 7.41 1.49
C LEU A 256 -5.34 7.80 2.88
N ASN A 257 -6.56 8.32 2.90
CA ASN A 257 -7.09 8.94 4.08
C ASN A 257 -7.15 7.91 5.21
N ARG A 258 -6.93 8.33 6.46
CA ARG A 258 -7.03 7.44 7.63
C ARG A 258 -8.41 6.79 7.73
N GLU A 259 -9.42 7.43 7.13
CA GLU A 259 -10.77 6.90 6.94
C GLU A 259 -10.83 5.66 6.04
N SER A 260 -9.94 5.55 5.05
CA SER A 260 -9.78 4.31 4.29
C SER A 260 -9.21 3.20 5.19
N ALA A 261 -8.28 3.49 6.09
CA ALA A 261 -7.84 2.49 7.07
C ALA A 261 -8.98 2.11 8.05
N LEU A 262 -9.84 3.05 8.42
CA LEU A 262 -11.05 2.78 9.21
C LEU A 262 -12.08 1.94 8.44
N SER A 263 -12.20 2.13 7.12
CA SER A 263 -13.08 1.30 6.29
C SER A 263 -12.63 -0.15 6.19
N TRP A 264 -11.35 -0.45 6.45
CA TRP A 264 -10.85 -1.81 6.65
C TRP A 264 -11.05 -2.34 8.07
N TRP A 265 -11.00 -1.48 9.08
CA TRP A 265 -11.19 -1.87 10.47
C TRP A 265 -12.62 -2.33 10.76
N ILE A 266 -13.62 -1.71 10.11
CA ILE A 266 -15.04 -2.10 10.27
C ILE A 266 -15.26 -3.57 9.85
N PRO A 267 -14.94 -4.02 8.62
CA PRO A 267 -15.04 -5.44 8.26
C PRO A 267 -14.21 -6.36 9.15
N ALA A 268 -12.98 -5.97 9.49
CA ALA A 268 -12.11 -6.79 10.34
C ALA A 268 -12.71 -7.00 11.73
N SER A 269 -13.25 -5.94 12.35
CA SER A 269 -13.91 -6.01 13.66
C SER A 269 -15.17 -6.88 13.64
N ILE A 270 -15.96 -6.81 12.57
CA ILE A 270 -17.12 -7.70 12.37
C ILE A 270 -16.67 -9.18 12.27
N GLY A 271 -15.60 -9.45 11.52
CA GLY A 271 -15.02 -10.79 11.40
C GLY A 271 -14.56 -11.35 12.75
N VAL A 272 -13.82 -10.55 13.54
CA VAL A 272 -13.38 -10.93 14.88
C VAL A 272 -14.57 -11.18 15.81
N ALA A 273 -15.58 -10.31 15.79
CA ALA A 273 -16.77 -10.48 16.61
C ALA A 273 -17.51 -11.79 16.28
N ALA A 274 -17.64 -12.15 15.00
CA ALA A 274 -18.26 -13.40 14.59
C ALA A 274 -17.51 -14.63 15.12
N VAL A 275 -16.17 -14.62 15.05
CA VAL A 275 -15.34 -15.71 15.59
C VAL A 275 -15.51 -15.85 17.10
N VAL A 276 -15.53 -14.72 17.83
CA VAL A 276 -15.76 -14.71 19.28
C VAL A 276 -17.13 -15.28 19.64
N VAL A 277 -18.18 -14.90 18.89
CA VAL A 277 -19.54 -15.43 19.11
C VAL A 277 -19.57 -16.94 18.87
N ILE A 278 -19.00 -17.45 17.77
CA ILE A 278 -18.95 -18.89 17.48
C ILE A 278 -18.21 -19.64 18.60
N ALA A 279 -17.04 -19.14 19.02
CA ALA A 279 -16.26 -19.75 20.09
C ALA A 279 -17.06 -19.79 21.41
N LEU A 280 -17.74 -18.70 21.78
CA LEU A 280 -18.60 -18.65 22.95
C LEU A 280 -19.78 -19.63 22.84
N THR A 281 -20.42 -19.73 21.67
CA THR A 281 -21.51 -20.69 21.45
C THR A 281 -21.04 -22.13 21.62
N ILE A 282 -19.86 -22.48 21.09
CA ILE A 282 -19.26 -23.82 21.25
C ILE A 282 -18.98 -24.12 22.72
N VAL A 283 -18.39 -23.17 23.47
CA VAL A 283 -18.10 -23.32 24.91
C VAL A 283 -19.38 -23.47 25.73
N ILE A 284 -20.42 -22.68 25.43
CA ILE A 284 -21.71 -22.77 26.14
C ILE A 284 -22.38 -24.11 25.84
N ARG A 285 -22.36 -24.57 24.59
CA ARG A 285 -22.98 -25.84 24.19
C ARG A 285 -22.27 -27.05 24.79
N THR A 286 -20.94 -27.06 24.78
CA THR A 286 -20.13 -28.12 25.42
C THR A 286 -20.37 -28.19 26.92
N ARG A 287 -20.45 -27.04 27.62
CA ARG A 287 -20.80 -27.00 29.05
C ARG A 287 -22.22 -27.50 29.34
N ARG A 288 -23.20 -27.16 28.50
CA ARG A 288 -24.58 -27.66 28.66
C ARG A 288 -24.66 -29.17 28.48
N ASN A 289 -23.94 -29.73 27.51
CA ASN A 289 -23.91 -31.17 27.28
C ASN A 289 -23.17 -31.91 28.41
N ALA A 290 -22.11 -31.32 28.97
CA ALA A 290 -21.42 -31.87 30.14
C ALA A 290 -22.26 -31.78 31.43
N ALA A 291 -23.22 -30.86 31.49
CA ALA A 291 -24.14 -30.70 32.60
C ALA A 291 -25.44 -31.53 32.45
N VAL A 292 -25.58 -32.32 31.39
CA VAL A 292 -26.57 -33.41 31.39
C VAL A 292 -26.01 -34.41 32.40
N PRO A 293 -26.58 -34.53 33.62
CA PRO A 293 -26.12 -35.55 34.55
C PRO A 293 -26.24 -36.86 33.78
N GLU A 294 -25.15 -37.61 33.74
CA GLU A 294 -25.10 -38.96 33.22
C GLU A 294 -26.32 -39.66 33.80
N ARG A 295 -27.37 -39.79 32.97
CA ARG A 295 -28.67 -40.28 33.41
C ARG A 295 -28.35 -41.65 33.94
N GLU A 296 -28.42 -41.81 35.26
CA GLU A 296 -28.02 -43.02 35.96
C GLU A 296 -28.60 -44.18 35.18
N ARG A 297 -27.71 -44.83 34.41
CA ARG A 297 -28.13 -45.74 33.36
C ARG A 297 -28.76 -46.88 34.10
N ASP A 298 -30.07 -47.09 33.90
CA ASP A 298 -30.80 -48.08 34.67
C ASP A 298 -30.02 -49.41 34.54
N PRO A 299 -29.53 -49.99 35.64
CA PRO A 299 -28.74 -51.21 35.58
C PRO A 299 -29.50 -52.33 34.86
N ALA A 300 -30.84 -52.29 34.84
CA ALA A 300 -31.67 -53.21 34.08
C ALA A 300 -31.52 -53.04 32.55
N GLU A 301 -31.40 -51.81 32.05
CA GLU A 301 -31.22 -51.52 30.63
C GLU A 301 -29.80 -51.90 30.17
N THR A 302 -28.80 -51.65 31.03
CA THR A 302 -27.41 -52.03 30.76
C THR A 302 -27.26 -53.56 30.69
N ALA A 303 -27.88 -54.28 31.63
CA ALA A 303 -27.88 -55.74 31.65
C ALA A 303 -28.66 -56.39 30.48
N ALA A 304 -29.59 -55.67 29.85
CA ALA A 304 -30.30 -56.13 28.66
C ALA A 304 -29.44 -55.98 27.39
N VAL A 305 -28.71 -54.88 27.28
CA VAL A 305 -27.78 -54.64 26.16
C VAL A 305 -26.58 -55.61 26.22
N ASP A 306 -26.05 -55.86 27.42
CA ASP A 306 -24.94 -56.83 27.58
C ASP A 306 -25.40 -58.25 27.23
N ARG A 307 -26.59 -58.67 27.64
CA ARG A 307 -27.16 -59.96 27.23
C ARG A 307 -27.35 -60.07 25.73
N PHE A 308 -27.83 -59.02 25.07
CA PHE A 308 -27.99 -59.02 23.62
C PHE A 308 -26.64 -59.08 22.90
N ARG A 309 -25.58 -58.51 23.47
CA ARG A 309 -24.22 -58.60 22.93
C ARG A 309 -23.67 -60.02 23.07
N ASP A 310 -23.84 -60.63 24.24
CA ASP A 310 -23.44 -62.02 24.47
C ASP A 310 -24.18 -62.98 23.52
N ASP A 311 -25.48 -62.76 23.29
CA ASP A 311 -26.27 -63.55 22.33
C ASP A 311 -25.78 -63.39 20.88
N ILE A 312 -25.24 -62.23 20.49
CA ILE A 312 -24.65 -62.02 19.15
C ILE A 312 -23.30 -62.73 19.04
N ASP A 313 -22.46 -62.66 20.06
CA ASP A 313 -21.15 -63.31 20.07
C ASP A 313 -21.30 -64.84 20.06
N ASP A 314 -22.33 -65.39 20.72
CA ASP A 314 -22.66 -66.83 20.69
C ASP A 314 -23.21 -67.30 19.34
N LEU A 315 -23.75 -66.40 18.50
CA LEU A 315 -24.20 -66.73 17.15
C LEU A 315 -23.06 -66.85 16.13
N GLY A 316 -21.81 -66.54 16.51
CA GLY A 316 -20.60 -66.83 15.73
C GLY A 316 -20.53 -66.13 14.36
N VAL A 317 -21.11 -64.94 14.24
CA VAL A 317 -21.04 -64.08 13.04
C VAL A 317 -19.75 -63.27 13.03
#